data_AF-A0A7R7YFW7-F1
#
_entry.id   AF-A0A7R7YFW7-F1
#
_cell.length_a   1.000
_cell.length_b   1.000
_cell.length_c   1.000
_cell.angle_alpha   90.00
_cell.angle_beta   90.00
_cell.angle_gamma   90.00
#
_symmetry.space_group_name_H-M   'P 1'
#
loop_
_entity.id
_entity.type
_entity.pdbx_description
1 polymer ?
#
loop_
_entity_poly.entity_id
_entity_poly.type
_entity_poly.pdbx_seq_one_letter_code
_entity_poly.pdbx_strand_id
1 'polypeptide(L)'
;MSSYDKLVPTHGHVTQANIHVDSAAVLSAKTVRIVPTTFSARATQSIAKAEDRALVTNTLDRAMCVRLSDRFEIVAENQPADLTVHAVVTNVIPTDAGAAALSTVASLGSSVVLPVGVPRLPIGLGGLSVEAEAIGKDGTQKAGIVWARGANSFANKARVSRVGDAYSLAASFGNDFSKILLIGKSPFGGGPSLPPLHRVRSGLGGQSKYAACEAFGRAPGLPGLVGGELGLPPAWTDKVPEHAVARSQVAQRGTE
;
A
#
# COMPACT_ATOMS: atom_id res chain seq x y z
N MET A 1 -10.57 -14.73 -4.11
CA MET A 1 -11.22 -14.01 -3.01
C MET A 1 -12.56 -14.67 -2.73
N SER A 2 -12.82 -14.96 -1.45
CA SER A 2 -13.77 -16.01 -1.08
C SER A 2 -15.23 -15.57 -0.92
N SER A 3 -15.54 -14.30 -0.62
CA SER A 3 -16.92 -13.76 -0.69
C SER A 3 -16.94 -12.23 -0.54
N TYR A 4 -17.84 -11.56 -1.29
CA TYR A 4 -18.15 -10.13 -1.16
C TYR A 4 -19.43 -9.87 -0.36
N ASP A 5 -20.16 -10.93 0.02
CA ASP A 5 -21.56 -10.87 0.47
C ASP A 5 -21.74 -10.19 1.84
N LYS A 6 -20.64 -10.05 2.59
CA LYS A 6 -20.63 -9.46 3.94
C LYS A 6 -19.95 -8.10 3.99
N LEU A 7 -19.51 -7.56 2.85
CA LEU A 7 -18.85 -6.26 2.81
C LEU A 7 -19.88 -5.14 2.92
N VAL A 8 -19.68 -4.25 3.89
CA VAL A 8 -20.56 -3.09 4.09
C VAL A 8 -19.87 -1.84 3.54
N PRO A 9 -20.57 -1.02 2.72
CA PRO A 9 -20.03 0.24 2.25
C PRO A 9 -19.58 1.15 3.40
N THR A 10 -18.36 1.64 3.27
CA THR A 10 -17.70 2.54 4.21
C THR A 10 -16.95 3.62 3.43
N HIS A 11 -17.38 4.86 3.58
CA HIS A 11 -16.78 5.98 2.86
C HIS A 11 -15.85 6.76 3.80
N GLY A 12 -14.58 6.85 3.43
CA GLY A 12 -13.72 7.94 3.89
C GLY A 12 -13.90 9.16 3.00
N HIS A 13 -13.45 10.35 3.42
CA HIS A 13 -13.62 11.59 2.64
C HIS A 13 -13.09 11.51 1.19
N VAL A 14 -12.09 10.65 0.94
CA VAL A 14 -11.45 10.46 -0.37
C VAL A 14 -11.26 8.99 -0.75
N THR A 15 -11.62 8.08 0.16
CA THR A 15 -11.42 6.63 0.01
C THR A 15 -12.78 5.96 -0.09
N GLN A 16 -12.99 5.16 -1.13
CA GLN A 16 -14.16 4.30 -1.26
C GLN A 16 -13.76 2.91 -0.77
N ALA A 17 -14.47 2.37 0.22
CA ALA A 17 -14.20 1.03 0.69
C ALA A 17 -15.48 0.26 1.03
N ASN A 18 -15.48 -1.05 0.81
CA ASN A 18 -16.47 -1.95 1.41
C ASN A 18 -15.71 -2.89 2.35
N ILE A 19 -16.13 -2.98 3.62
CA ILE A 19 -15.38 -3.66 4.67
C ILE A 19 -16.24 -4.72 5.34
N HIS A 20 -15.63 -5.87 5.61
CA HIS A 20 -16.11 -6.88 6.54
C HIS A 20 -15.04 -7.15 7.59
N VAL A 21 -15.43 -7.30 8.86
CA VAL A 21 -14.50 -7.72 9.92
C VAL A 21 -15.25 -8.44 11.04
N ASP A 22 -14.79 -9.65 11.37
CA ASP A 22 -15.09 -10.35 12.60
C ASP A 22 -14.15 -9.81 13.69
N SER A 23 -14.66 -8.84 14.47
CA SER A 23 -13.89 -8.12 15.48
C SER A 23 -13.28 -9.06 16.52
N ALA A 24 -14.04 -10.04 17.01
CA ALA A 24 -13.58 -10.95 18.04
C ALA A 24 -12.45 -11.85 17.51
N ALA A 25 -12.59 -12.36 16.28
CA ALA A 25 -11.56 -13.19 15.66
C ALA A 25 -10.26 -12.40 15.42
N VAL A 26 -10.33 -11.19 14.84
CA VAL A 26 -9.11 -10.42 14.55
C VAL A 26 -8.43 -9.90 15.81
N LEU A 27 -9.18 -9.51 16.84
CA LEU A 27 -8.62 -8.99 18.10
C LEU A 27 -8.02 -10.10 18.98
N SER A 28 -8.47 -11.35 18.86
CA SER A 28 -7.89 -12.49 19.57
C SER A 28 -6.64 -13.09 18.90
N ALA A 29 -6.44 -12.83 17.60
CA ALA A 29 -5.26 -13.26 16.86
C ALA A 29 -3.97 -12.58 17.36
N LYS A 30 -2.87 -13.35 17.41
CA LYS A 30 -1.53 -12.92 17.86
C LYS A 30 -0.52 -12.89 16.73
N THR A 31 -0.61 -13.83 15.80
CA THR A 31 0.35 -14.00 14.69
C THR A 31 -0.29 -13.69 13.35
N VAL A 32 0.45 -13.00 12.48
CA VAL A 32 0.04 -12.71 11.11
C VAL A 32 1.13 -13.16 10.14
N ARG A 33 0.71 -13.86 9.09
CA ARG A 33 1.51 -14.12 7.90
C ARG A 33 0.98 -13.29 6.75
N ILE A 34 1.86 -12.61 6.03
CA ILE A 34 1.50 -11.84 4.84
C ILE A 34 1.93 -12.64 3.62
N VAL A 35 0.97 -13.01 2.80
CA VAL A 35 1.24 -13.58 1.48
C VAL A 35 1.53 -12.42 0.52
N PRO A 36 2.61 -12.51 -0.28
CA PRO A 36 3.00 -11.43 -1.18
C PRO A 36 1.85 -10.96 -2.08
N THR A 37 1.67 -9.65 -2.16
CA THR A 37 0.61 -9.06 -2.98
C THR A 37 0.83 -9.37 -4.46
N THR A 38 -0.27 -9.63 -5.16
CA THR A 38 -0.27 -9.90 -6.61
C THR A 38 -1.06 -8.84 -7.38
N PHE A 39 -0.89 -8.82 -8.69
CA PHE A 39 -1.76 -8.07 -9.59
C PHE A 39 -2.81 -9.02 -10.19
N SER A 40 -4.04 -8.53 -10.37
CA SER A 40 -5.01 -9.21 -11.22
C SER A 40 -4.55 -9.21 -12.68
N ALA A 41 -5.10 -10.11 -13.49
CA ALA A 41 -4.84 -10.13 -14.94
C ALA A 41 -5.19 -8.77 -15.58
N ARG A 42 -6.31 -8.16 -15.17
CA ARG A 42 -6.73 -6.82 -15.62
C ARG A 42 -5.73 -5.74 -15.23
N ALA A 43 -5.32 -5.67 -13.96
CA ALA A 43 -4.41 -4.64 -13.48
C ALA A 43 -3.02 -4.75 -14.11
N THR A 44 -2.61 -5.97 -14.46
CA THR A 44 -1.32 -6.24 -15.11
C THR A 44 -1.23 -5.55 -16.48
N GLN A 45 -2.35 -5.41 -17.20
CA GLN A 45 -2.40 -4.72 -18.49
C GLN A 45 -2.14 -3.21 -18.37
N SER A 46 -2.49 -2.60 -17.23
CA SER A 46 -2.28 -1.16 -16.98
C SER A 46 -0.82 -0.80 -16.70
N ILE A 47 0.02 -1.76 -16.29
CA ILE A 47 1.43 -1.54 -15.98
C ILE A 47 2.28 -2.62 -16.67
N ALA A 48 2.88 -2.26 -17.79
CA ALA A 48 3.68 -3.19 -18.60
C ALA A 48 4.93 -3.72 -17.88
N LYS A 49 5.68 -2.84 -17.19
CA LYS A 49 6.98 -3.18 -16.59
C LYS A 49 6.80 -3.97 -15.28
N ALA A 50 7.51 -5.09 -15.16
CA ALA A 50 7.44 -5.92 -13.96
C ALA A 50 8.02 -5.24 -12.73
N GLU A 51 9.03 -4.39 -12.92
CA GLU A 51 9.69 -3.61 -11.88
C GLU A 51 8.72 -2.58 -11.28
N ASP A 52 7.91 -1.95 -12.13
CA ASP A 52 6.89 -0.99 -11.71
C ASP A 52 5.76 -1.66 -10.92
N ARG A 53 5.33 -2.86 -11.33
CA ARG A 53 4.37 -3.65 -10.54
C ARG A 53 4.96 -4.09 -9.21
N ALA A 54 6.21 -4.54 -9.21
CA ALA A 54 6.93 -4.94 -8.01
C ALA A 54 7.09 -3.77 -7.02
N LEU A 55 7.34 -2.54 -7.49
CA LEU A 55 7.37 -1.34 -6.65
C LEU A 55 6.05 -1.12 -5.90
N VAL A 56 4.92 -1.28 -6.59
CA VAL A 56 3.58 -1.10 -6.01
C VAL A 56 3.26 -2.21 -5.01
N THR A 57 3.40 -3.48 -5.39
CA THR A 57 3.10 -4.61 -4.49
C THR A 57 4.00 -4.64 -3.27
N ASN A 58 5.30 -4.41 -3.45
CA ASN A 58 6.26 -4.47 -2.36
C ASN A 58 6.08 -3.30 -1.38
N THR A 59 5.72 -2.11 -1.86
CA THR A 59 5.39 -0.97 -0.98
C THR A 59 4.14 -1.23 -0.16
N LEU A 60 3.15 -1.88 -0.77
CA LEU A 60 1.93 -2.31 -0.11
C LEU A 60 2.23 -3.31 1.01
N ASP A 61 2.94 -4.39 0.68
CA ASP A 61 3.32 -5.44 1.62
C ASP A 61 4.19 -4.91 2.76
N ARG A 62 5.17 -4.06 2.44
CA ARG A 62 6.04 -3.40 3.44
C ARG A 62 5.23 -2.54 4.40
N ALA A 63 4.30 -1.73 3.89
CA ALA A 63 3.42 -0.91 4.72
C ALA A 63 2.54 -1.77 5.63
N MET A 64 1.95 -2.86 5.10
CA MET A 64 1.19 -3.81 5.90
C MET A 64 2.05 -4.45 6.99
N CYS A 65 3.24 -4.94 6.63
CA CYS A 65 4.12 -5.64 7.55
C CYS A 65 4.53 -4.77 8.74
N VAL A 66 5.00 -3.55 8.45
CA VAL A 66 5.40 -2.60 9.49
C VAL A 66 4.20 -2.23 10.37
N ARG A 67 3.04 -1.93 9.78
CA ARG A 67 1.84 -1.53 10.56
C ARG A 67 1.27 -2.70 11.38
N LEU A 68 1.20 -3.90 10.84
CA LEU A 68 0.72 -5.06 11.60
C LEU A 68 1.65 -5.39 12.77
N SER A 69 2.96 -5.15 12.62
CA SER A 69 3.96 -5.37 13.66
C SER A 69 3.78 -4.52 14.93
N ASP A 70 2.91 -3.51 14.87
CA ASP A 70 2.53 -2.71 16.04
C ASP A 70 1.87 -3.56 17.14
N ARG A 71 1.14 -4.62 16.74
CA ARG A 71 0.46 -5.53 17.67
C ARG A 71 0.80 -6.99 17.43
N PHE A 72 0.83 -7.41 16.18
CA PHE A 72 1.01 -8.81 15.82
C PHE A 72 2.48 -9.21 15.84
N GLU A 73 2.71 -10.50 16.08
CA GLU A 73 3.93 -11.18 15.68
C GLU A 73 3.86 -11.49 14.19
N ILE A 74 4.82 -10.98 13.42
CA ILE A 74 4.89 -11.27 11.99
C ILE A 74 5.74 -12.50 11.79
N VAL A 75 5.13 -13.55 11.26
CA VAL A 75 5.79 -14.84 11.01
C VAL A 75 6.21 -14.98 9.55
N ALA A 76 7.20 -15.85 9.30
CA ALA A 76 7.67 -16.13 7.96
C ALA A 76 6.62 -16.90 7.12
N GLU A 77 6.79 -16.90 5.79
CA GLU A 77 5.85 -17.50 4.84
C GLU A 77 5.58 -18.99 5.09
N ASN A 78 6.57 -19.72 5.60
CA ASN A 78 6.48 -21.15 5.89
C ASN A 78 6.02 -21.48 7.33
N GLN A 79 5.70 -20.48 8.14
CA GLN A 79 5.28 -20.68 9.54
C GLN A 79 3.77 -20.50 9.69
N PRO A 80 3.09 -21.28 10.56
CA PRO A 80 1.67 -21.12 10.82
C PRO A 80 1.36 -19.76 11.46
N ALA A 81 0.19 -19.20 11.14
CA ALA A 81 -0.29 -17.93 11.70
C ALA A 81 -1.77 -18.03 12.09
N ASP A 82 -2.20 -17.19 13.03
CA ASP A 82 -3.62 -17.01 13.39
C ASP A 82 -4.40 -16.38 12.23
N LEU A 83 -3.77 -15.43 11.53
CA LEU A 83 -4.31 -14.81 10.32
C LEU A 83 -3.31 -14.89 9.17
N THR A 84 -3.80 -15.26 7.99
CA THR A 84 -3.06 -15.15 6.72
C THR A 84 -3.68 -14.04 5.87
N VAL A 85 -2.89 -13.02 5.57
CA VAL A 85 -3.32 -11.88 4.75
C VAL A 85 -3.00 -12.13 3.29
N HIS A 86 -4.01 -11.94 2.43
CA HIS A 86 -3.88 -11.91 0.99
C HIS A 86 -4.32 -10.55 0.47
N ALA A 87 -3.60 -9.99 -0.49
CA ALA A 87 -3.99 -8.78 -1.17
C ALA A 87 -3.74 -8.91 -2.69
N VAL A 88 -4.64 -8.30 -3.46
CA VAL A 88 -4.60 -8.30 -4.92
C VAL A 88 -4.86 -6.88 -5.41
N VAL A 89 -3.94 -6.32 -6.19
CA VAL A 89 -4.17 -5.09 -6.94
C VAL A 89 -5.12 -5.41 -8.08
N THR A 90 -6.35 -4.90 -8.01
CA THR A 90 -7.41 -5.23 -8.97
C THR A 90 -7.50 -4.24 -10.11
N ASN A 91 -7.09 -2.99 -9.89
CA ASN A 91 -7.02 -1.98 -10.93
C ASN A 91 -5.95 -0.92 -10.64
N VAL A 92 -5.35 -0.38 -11.70
CA VAL A 92 -4.48 0.80 -11.63
C VAL A 92 -4.87 1.78 -12.73
N ILE A 93 -5.02 3.04 -12.35
CA ILE A 93 -5.09 4.17 -13.29
C ILE A 93 -3.68 4.77 -13.33
N PRO A 94 -2.94 4.66 -14.44
CA PRO A 94 -1.59 5.20 -14.54
C PRO A 94 -1.58 6.72 -14.38
N THR A 95 -0.58 7.24 -13.69
CA THR A 95 -0.29 8.67 -13.64
C THR A 95 0.22 9.14 -15.01
N ASP A 96 -0.22 10.30 -15.48
CA ASP A 96 0.38 10.94 -16.66
C ASP A 96 1.71 11.58 -16.26
N ALA A 97 2.82 10.99 -16.71
CA ALA A 97 4.16 11.45 -16.37
C ALA A 97 4.48 12.85 -16.93
N GLY A 98 3.92 13.23 -18.08
CA GLY A 98 4.12 14.55 -18.68
C GLY A 98 3.40 15.64 -17.87
N ALA A 99 2.14 15.39 -17.52
CA ALA A 99 1.36 16.27 -16.64
C ALA A 99 1.97 16.35 -15.22
N ALA A 100 2.50 15.23 -14.71
CA ALA A 100 3.23 15.22 -13.45
C ALA A 100 4.51 16.07 -13.49
N ALA A 101 5.27 16.02 -14.59
CA ALA A 101 6.47 16.85 -14.76
C ALA A 101 6.13 18.35 -14.77
N LEU A 102 5.06 18.74 -15.47
CA LEU A 102 4.56 20.13 -15.45
C LEU A 102 4.14 20.55 -14.03
N SER A 103 3.46 19.66 -13.31
CA SER A 103 3.04 19.91 -11.92
C SER A 103 4.23 20.09 -10.97
N THR A 104 5.28 19.28 -11.12
CA THR A 104 6.52 19.39 -10.34
C THR A 104 7.20 20.73 -10.58
N VAL A 105 7.39 21.14 -11.85
CA VAL A 105 8.00 22.44 -12.20
C VAL A 105 7.19 23.60 -11.63
N ALA A 106 5.86 23.57 -11.79
CA ALA A 106 4.98 24.60 -11.23
C ALA A 106 5.10 24.68 -9.70
N SER A 107 5.16 23.54 -9.01
CA SER A 107 5.29 23.50 -7.54
C SER A 107 6.64 23.96 -7.01
N LEU A 108 7.73 23.79 -7.79
CA LEU A 108 9.06 24.28 -7.44
C LEU A 108 9.19 25.80 -7.65
N GLY A 109 8.42 26.38 -8.60
CA GLY A 109 8.38 27.82 -8.86
C GLY A 109 7.49 28.62 -7.90
N SER A 110 6.58 27.97 -7.17
CA SER A 110 5.71 28.62 -6.19
C SER A 110 6.41 28.75 -4.83
N SER A 111 6.94 29.93 -4.52
CA SER A 111 7.67 30.30 -3.30
C SER A 111 6.81 30.41 -2.03
N VAL A 112 5.63 29.78 -1.97
CA VAL A 112 4.73 29.87 -0.81
C VAL A 112 4.94 28.66 0.10
N VAL A 113 5.68 28.87 1.19
CA VAL A 113 5.87 27.88 2.26
C VAL A 113 4.59 27.83 3.10
N LEU A 114 3.62 27.01 2.66
CA LEU A 114 2.47 26.66 3.51
C LEU A 114 2.82 25.43 4.37
N PRO A 115 2.41 25.39 5.66
CA PRO A 115 2.61 24.23 6.53
C PRO A 115 1.87 22.96 6.05
N VAL A 116 0.98 23.13 5.06
CA VAL A 116 0.42 22.06 4.23
C VAL A 116 1.11 22.16 2.88
N GLY A 117 1.93 21.16 2.52
CA GLY A 117 2.79 21.27 1.35
C GLY A 117 2.03 21.67 0.07
N VAL A 118 2.71 22.37 -0.85
CA VAL A 118 2.10 22.92 -2.08
C VAL A 118 1.25 21.87 -2.82
N PRO A 119 -0.06 22.13 -3.04
CA PRO A 119 -0.93 21.25 -3.80
C PRO A 119 -0.46 21.14 -5.27
N ARG A 120 -0.48 19.92 -5.84
CA ARG A 120 -0.15 19.73 -7.26
C ARG A 120 -1.33 20.12 -8.16
N LEU A 121 -1.08 20.38 -9.44
CA LEU A 121 -2.17 20.58 -10.41
C LEU A 121 -3.05 19.32 -10.48
N PRO A 122 -4.39 19.46 -10.57
CA PRO A 122 -5.33 18.33 -10.61
C PRO A 122 -5.41 17.68 -11.99
N ILE A 123 -4.26 17.46 -12.64
CA ILE A 123 -4.15 16.86 -13.98
C ILE A 123 -3.27 15.62 -13.92
N GLY A 124 -3.61 14.60 -14.73
CA GLY A 124 -2.80 13.38 -14.83
C GLY A 124 -2.77 12.50 -13.58
N LEU A 125 -3.77 12.63 -12.69
CA LEU A 125 -3.85 11.90 -11.43
C LEU A 125 -4.06 10.40 -11.69
N GLY A 126 -3.25 9.57 -11.05
CA GLY A 126 -3.43 8.13 -11.05
C GLY A 126 -4.38 7.65 -9.95
N GLY A 127 -4.57 6.34 -9.88
CA GLY A 127 -5.50 5.70 -8.95
C GLY A 127 -5.15 4.24 -8.72
N LEU A 128 -5.62 3.70 -7.59
CA LEU A 128 -5.37 2.32 -7.20
C LEU A 128 -6.64 1.71 -6.62
N SER A 129 -6.92 0.48 -7.04
CA SER A 129 -7.91 -0.39 -6.41
C SER A 129 -7.22 -1.67 -5.94
N VAL A 130 -7.49 -2.04 -4.70
CA VAL A 130 -6.92 -3.23 -4.07
C VAL A 130 -8.04 -3.93 -3.31
N GLU A 131 -7.99 -5.25 -3.36
CA GLU A 131 -8.82 -6.10 -2.52
C GLU A 131 -7.91 -6.90 -1.60
N ALA A 132 -8.29 -7.05 -0.34
CA ALA A 132 -7.58 -7.89 0.60
C ALA A 132 -8.52 -8.66 1.51
N GLU A 133 -8.04 -9.80 1.97
CA GLU A 133 -8.70 -10.64 2.97
C GLU A 133 -7.70 -11.15 4.00
N ALA A 134 -8.16 -11.30 5.24
CA ALA A 134 -7.46 -12.00 6.30
C ALA A 134 -8.21 -13.30 6.60
N ILE A 135 -7.55 -14.43 6.36
CA ILE A 135 -8.08 -15.78 6.54
C ILE A 135 -7.61 -16.34 7.88
N GLY A 136 -8.54 -16.87 8.68
CA GLY A 136 -8.23 -17.53 9.94
C GLY A 136 -7.66 -18.94 9.74
N LYS A 137 -7.17 -19.55 10.83
CA LYS A 137 -6.71 -20.96 10.83
C LYS A 137 -7.79 -21.96 10.38
N ASP A 138 -9.05 -21.60 10.56
CA ASP A 138 -10.21 -22.40 10.15
C ASP A 138 -10.53 -22.26 8.65
N GLY A 139 -9.72 -21.51 7.88
CA GLY A 139 -9.92 -21.29 6.45
C GLY A 139 -11.02 -20.27 6.13
N THR A 140 -11.64 -19.66 7.14
CA THR A 140 -12.72 -18.68 6.94
C THR A 140 -12.18 -17.25 6.92
N GLN A 141 -12.82 -16.39 6.12
CA GLN A 141 -12.48 -14.97 6.08
C GLN A 141 -12.88 -14.29 7.40
N LYS A 142 -11.90 -13.71 8.10
CA LYS A 142 -12.10 -12.94 9.35
C LYS A 142 -12.12 -11.43 9.10
N ALA A 143 -11.53 -10.97 7.99
CA ALA A 143 -11.70 -9.61 7.51
C ALA A 143 -11.57 -9.56 6.00
N GLY A 144 -12.23 -8.59 5.38
CA GLY A 144 -12.17 -8.33 3.95
C GLY A 144 -12.30 -6.84 3.68
N ILE A 145 -11.61 -6.35 2.67
CA ILE A 145 -11.77 -4.98 2.17
C ILE A 145 -11.70 -4.98 0.64
N VAL A 146 -12.62 -4.24 0.03
CA VAL A 146 -12.46 -3.70 -1.33
C VAL A 146 -12.18 -2.23 -1.16
N TRP A 147 -11.02 -1.75 -1.61
CA TRP A 147 -10.57 -0.37 -1.40
C TRP A 147 -10.23 0.25 -2.75
N ALA A 148 -10.70 1.47 -2.96
CA ALA A 148 -10.34 2.25 -4.13
C ALA A 148 -10.11 3.71 -3.73
N ARG A 149 -9.06 4.30 -4.29
CA ARG A 149 -8.76 5.71 -4.12
C ARG A 149 -8.12 6.27 -5.38
N GLY A 150 -8.64 7.41 -5.81
CA GLY A 150 -7.96 8.29 -6.76
C GLY A 150 -6.96 9.16 -6.02
N ALA A 151 -5.84 9.44 -6.66
CA ALA A 151 -4.93 10.43 -6.14
C ALA A 151 -5.56 11.82 -6.23
N ASN A 152 -5.21 12.72 -5.32
CA ASN A 152 -5.74 14.08 -5.31
C ASN A 152 -4.62 15.09 -5.01
N SER A 153 -4.88 16.34 -5.41
CA SER A 153 -3.90 17.43 -5.37
C SER A 153 -3.43 17.83 -3.97
N PHE A 154 -4.19 17.48 -2.93
CA PHE A 154 -3.94 17.91 -1.55
C PHE A 154 -3.18 16.87 -0.72
N ALA A 155 -3.50 15.59 -0.91
CA ALA A 155 -2.92 14.50 -0.13
C ALA A 155 -1.68 13.88 -0.79
N ASN A 156 -1.51 14.03 -2.11
CA ASN A 156 -0.46 13.33 -2.86
C ASN A 156 0.38 14.30 -3.70
N LYS A 157 1.71 14.17 -3.61
CA LYS A 157 2.68 14.89 -4.45
C LYS A 157 2.79 14.25 -5.82
N ALA A 158 3.03 15.06 -6.85
CA ALA A 158 3.23 14.57 -8.20
C ALA A 158 4.58 13.87 -8.27
N ARG A 159 4.62 12.67 -8.85
CA ARG A 159 5.87 12.02 -9.24
C ARG A 159 5.87 11.79 -10.74
N VAL A 160 6.99 12.07 -11.39
CA VAL A 160 7.19 11.90 -12.84
C VAL A 160 7.33 10.40 -13.17
N SER A 161 6.28 9.63 -12.93
CA SER A 161 6.24 8.18 -13.09
C SER A 161 4.81 7.71 -13.28
N ARG A 162 4.60 6.77 -14.21
CA ARG A 162 3.28 6.16 -14.47
C ARG A 162 2.70 5.43 -13.26
N VAL A 163 3.54 5.02 -12.31
CA VAL A 163 3.12 4.35 -11.07
C VAL A 163 3.27 5.23 -9.83
N GLY A 164 3.61 6.51 -10.00
CA GLY A 164 3.90 7.41 -8.88
C GLY A 164 2.76 7.51 -7.87
N ASP A 165 1.53 7.66 -8.36
CA ASP A 165 0.34 7.71 -7.51
C ASP A 165 -0.04 6.33 -6.96
N ALA A 166 0.00 5.29 -7.78
CA ALA A 166 -0.28 3.92 -7.34
C ALA A 166 0.66 3.48 -6.21
N TYR A 167 1.95 3.84 -6.28
CA TYR A 167 2.93 3.60 -5.23
C TYR A 167 2.57 4.26 -3.90
N SER A 168 2.17 5.55 -3.93
CA SER A 168 1.76 6.26 -2.70
C SER A 168 0.46 5.74 -2.13
N LEU A 169 -0.49 5.39 -3.00
CA LEU A 169 -1.78 4.82 -2.63
C LEU A 169 -1.63 3.39 -2.07
N ALA A 170 -0.66 2.62 -2.55
CA ALA A 170 -0.35 1.29 -2.03
C ALA A 170 0.07 1.31 -0.56
N ALA A 171 0.93 2.26 -0.17
CA ALA A 171 1.26 2.46 1.24
C ALA A 171 0.04 2.88 2.08
N SER A 172 -0.85 3.71 1.51
CA SER A 172 -2.08 4.14 2.19
C SER A 172 -3.03 2.96 2.42
N PHE A 173 -3.26 2.15 1.39
CA PHE A 173 -4.03 0.91 1.50
C PHE A 173 -3.47 -0.02 2.58
N GLY A 174 -2.16 -0.29 2.55
CA GLY A 174 -1.53 -1.18 3.51
C GLY A 174 -1.74 -0.72 4.96
N ASN A 175 -1.71 0.59 5.20
CA ASN A 175 -2.01 1.17 6.51
C ASN A 175 -3.49 1.04 6.89
N ASP A 176 -4.41 1.30 5.96
CA ASP A 176 -5.86 1.24 6.20
C ASP A 176 -6.31 -0.19 6.52
N PHE A 177 -5.91 -1.17 5.70
CA PHE A 177 -6.27 -2.57 5.94
C PHE A 177 -5.66 -3.10 7.24
N SER A 178 -4.38 -2.79 7.49
CA SER A 178 -3.75 -3.17 8.75
C SER A 178 -4.45 -2.55 9.95
N LYS A 179 -4.91 -1.31 9.84
CA LYS A 179 -5.68 -0.66 10.92
C LYS A 179 -6.95 -1.46 11.22
N ILE A 180 -7.69 -1.95 10.21
CA ILE A 180 -8.86 -2.83 10.42
C ILE A 180 -8.50 -4.04 11.29
N LEU A 181 -7.41 -4.75 10.96
CA LEU A 181 -6.99 -5.93 11.72
C LEU A 181 -6.50 -5.60 13.14
N LEU A 182 -5.98 -4.38 13.33
CA LEU A 182 -5.49 -3.94 14.64
C LEU A 182 -6.63 -3.52 15.57
N ILE A 183 -7.70 -2.91 15.05
CA ILE A 183 -8.79 -2.33 15.87
C ILE A 183 -10.12 -3.07 15.75
N GLY A 184 -10.24 -4.04 14.84
CA GLY A 184 -11.44 -4.84 14.64
C GLY A 184 -12.67 -4.05 14.15
N LYS A 185 -12.46 -2.91 13.48
CA LYS A 185 -13.50 -2.03 12.95
C LYS A 185 -12.98 -1.20 11.76
N SER A 186 -13.86 -0.45 11.11
CA SER A 186 -13.51 0.49 10.03
C SER A 186 -12.31 1.39 10.42
N PRO A 187 -11.36 1.62 9.51
CA PRO A 187 -10.21 2.47 9.76
C PRO A 187 -10.56 3.97 9.65
N PHE A 188 -11.74 4.29 9.11
CA PHE A 188 -12.24 5.63 8.84
C PHE A 188 -13.08 6.15 10.01
N GLY A 189 -12.89 7.42 10.40
CA GLY A 189 -13.64 8.07 11.49
C GLY A 189 -12.97 8.04 12.87
N GLY A 190 -11.75 7.52 13.00
CA GLY A 190 -10.95 7.61 14.23
C GLY A 190 -9.99 8.80 14.22
N GLY A 191 -9.75 9.41 15.39
CA GLY A 191 -8.80 10.51 15.57
C GLY A 191 -7.32 10.13 15.29
N PRO A 192 -6.43 11.12 15.16
CA PRO A 192 -5.01 10.88 14.96
C PRO A 192 -4.41 10.09 16.13
N SER A 193 -3.60 9.09 15.83
CA SER A 193 -2.87 8.29 16.82
C SER A 193 -1.38 8.40 16.56
N LEU A 194 -0.59 8.65 17.60
CA LEU A 194 0.87 8.73 17.46
C LEU A 194 1.44 7.36 17.06
N PRO A 195 2.28 7.29 16.01
CA PRO A 195 2.93 6.04 15.63
C PRO A 195 4.00 5.66 16.66
N PRO A 196 4.18 4.36 16.96
CA PRO A 196 5.25 3.90 17.83
C PRO A 196 6.62 4.06 17.15
N LEU A 197 7.67 4.13 17.97
CA LEU A 197 9.03 4.48 17.52
C LEU A 197 9.58 3.53 16.44
N HIS A 198 9.28 2.23 16.51
CA HIS A 198 9.75 1.27 15.50
C HIS A 198 9.16 1.57 14.11
N ARG A 199 7.91 2.05 14.02
CA ARG A 199 7.29 2.45 12.76
C ARG A 199 7.97 3.69 12.18
N VAL A 200 8.27 4.66 13.04
CA VAL A 200 9.01 5.87 12.65
C VAL A 200 10.39 5.48 12.12
N ARG A 201 11.13 4.63 12.85
CA ARG A 201 12.44 4.12 12.43
C ARG A 201 12.37 3.37 11.09
N SER A 202 11.41 2.46 10.94
CA SER A 202 11.25 1.68 9.70
C SER A 202 10.88 2.57 8.51
N GLY A 203 10.04 3.59 8.72
CA GLY A 203 9.68 4.58 7.70
C GLY A 203 10.87 5.43 7.24
N LEU A 204 11.86 5.67 8.12
CA LEU A 204 13.11 6.35 7.79
C LEU A 204 14.19 5.42 7.19
N GLY A 205 13.82 4.20 6.80
CA GLY A 205 14.72 3.22 6.19
C GLY A 205 15.51 2.37 7.20
N GLY A 206 15.17 2.47 8.49
CA GLY A 206 15.71 1.59 9.51
C GLY A 206 15.19 0.15 9.41
N GLN A 207 15.79 -0.74 10.19
CA GLN A 207 15.38 -2.15 10.27
C GLN A 207 13.95 -2.31 10.79
N SER A 208 13.25 -3.30 10.25
CA SER A 208 11.92 -3.70 10.69
C SER A 208 11.97 -4.40 12.05
N LYS A 209 10.86 -4.37 12.79
CA LYS A 209 10.73 -5.07 14.08
C LYS A 209 10.89 -6.58 13.96
N TYR A 210 10.42 -7.18 12.86
CA TYR A 210 10.54 -8.60 12.57
C TYR A 210 11.30 -8.83 11.26
N ALA A 211 12.18 -9.83 11.24
CA ALA A 211 12.95 -10.21 10.06
C ALA A 211 12.07 -10.61 8.87
N ALA A 212 10.88 -11.15 9.12
CA ALA A 212 9.90 -11.48 8.08
C ALA A 212 9.52 -10.27 7.21
N CYS A 213 9.54 -9.04 7.76
CA CYS A 213 9.26 -7.83 6.99
C CYS A 213 10.38 -7.44 6.02
N GLU A 214 11.61 -7.89 6.27
CA GLU A 214 12.75 -7.59 5.38
C GLU A 214 12.60 -8.29 4.02
N ALA A 215 11.77 -9.33 3.93
CA ALA A 215 11.39 -9.97 2.67
C ALA A 215 10.66 -9.02 1.70
N PHE A 216 10.08 -7.93 2.23
CA PHE A 216 9.44 -6.85 1.47
C PHE A 216 10.34 -5.60 1.34
N GLY A 217 11.64 -5.74 1.63
CA GLY A 217 12.60 -4.64 1.58
C GLY A 217 12.37 -3.56 2.65
N ARG A 218 13.28 -2.57 2.68
CA ARG A 218 13.20 -1.43 3.60
C ARG A 218 12.62 -0.21 2.91
N ALA A 219 12.03 0.70 3.68
CA ALA A 219 11.57 1.97 3.13
C ALA A 219 12.77 2.73 2.54
N PRO A 220 12.57 3.54 1.49
CA PRO A 220 13.64 4.34 0.87
C PRO A 220 14.20 5.43 1.79
N GLY A 221 13.60 5.64 2.97
CA GLY A 221 14.09 6.56 4.00
C GLY A 221 14.19 8.02 3.53
N LEU A 222 15.23 8.72 3.99
CA LEU A 222 15.48 10.13 3.63
C LEU A 222 15.59 10.35 2.11
N PRO A 223 16.31 9.51 1.33
CA PRO A 223 16.29 9.61 -0.14
C PRO A 223 14.88 9.55 -0.74
N GLY A 224 14.01 8.68 -0.23
CA GLY A 224 12.62 8.57 -0.67
C GLY A 224 11.77 9.79 -0.31
N LEU A 225 12.03 10.40 0.86
CA LEU A 225 11.37 11.63 1.29
C LEU A 225 11.74 12.80 0.37
N VAL A 226 13.05 13.03 0.19
CA VAL A 226 13.57 14.11 -0.67
C VAL A 226 13.16 13.88 -2.13
N GLY A 227 13.30 12.65 -2.63
CA GLY A 227 12.87 12.33 -3.99
C GLY A 227 11.37 12.49 -4.20
N GLY A 228 10.55 12.21 -3.19
CA GLY A 228 9.12 12.50 -3.21
C GLY A 228 8.80 13.99 -3.34
N GLU A 229 9.49 14.84 -2.57
CA GLU A 229 9.34 16.30 -2.65
C GLU A 229 9.78 16.86 -4.01
N LEU A 230 10.84 16.28 -4.60
CA LEU A 230 11.33 16.66 -5.93
C LEU A 230 10.52 16.01 -7.08
N GLY A 231 9.49 15.23 -6.79
CA GLY A 231 8.70 14.52 -7.78
C GLY A 231 9.46 13.43 -8.56
N LEU A 232 10.56 12.91 -8.02
CA LEU A 232 11.36 11.87 -8.66
C LEU A 232 10.56 10.54 -8.77
N PRO A 233 10.83 9.73 -9.81
CA PRO A 233 10.26 8.40 -9.94
C PRO A 233 10.57 7.53 -8.71
N PRO A 234 9.61 6.70 -8.22
CA PRO A 234 9.87 5.81 -7.09
C PRO A 234 11.06 4.86 -7.32
N ALA A 235 11.23 4.34 -8.53
CA ALA A 235 12.33 3.44 -8.90
C ALA A 235 13.74 4.01 -8.66
N TRP A 236 13.87 5.33 -8.56
CA TRP A 236 15.16 5.98 -8.30
C TRP A 236 15.55 5.91 -6.83
N THR A 237 14.57 5.87 -5.93
CA THR A 237 14.80 5.95 -4.48
C THR A 237 14.43 4.66 -3.75
N ASP A 238 13.48 3.90 -4.26
CA ASP A 238 13.08 2.60 -3.70
C ASP A 238 13.62 1.44 -4.55
N LYS A 239 14.34 0.54 -3.88
CA LYS A 239 14.93 -0.65 -4.49
C LYS A 239 14.09 -1.86 -4.09
N VAL A 240 13.43 -2.44 -5.08
CA VAL A 240 12.65 -3.65 -4.89
C VAL A 240 13.58 -4.86 -4.87
N PRO A 241 13.38 -5.82 -3.96
CA PRO A 241 14.15 -7.06 -3.99
C PRO A 241 13.98 -7.83 -5.31
N GLU A 242 15.03 -8.49 -5.77
CA GLU A 242 15.05 -9.22 -7.05
C GLU A 242 13.96 -10.30 -7.13
N HIS A 243 13.70 -11.02 -6.02
CA HIS A 243 12.63 -12.01 -5.93
C HIS A 243 11.23 -11.41 -6.11
N ALA A 244 11.02 -10.13 -5.78
CA ALA A 244 9.75 -9.44 -6.03
C ALA A 244 9.54 -9.15 -7.52
N VAL A 245 10.61 -8.80 -8.25
CA VAL A 245 10.57 -8.63 -9.70
C VAL A 245 10.30 -9.97 -10.38
N ALA A 246 11.02 -11.03 -9.99
CA ALA A 246 10.82 -12.38 -10.53
C ALA A 246 9.37 -12.86 -10.36
N ARG A 247 8.77 -12.69 -9.17
CA ARG A 247 7.35 -13.01 -8.92
C ARG A 247 6.40 -12.24 -9.84
N SER A 248 6.68 -10.96 -10.06
CA SER A 248 5.86 -10.09 -10.93
C SER A 248 5.93 -10.48 -12.41
N GLN A 249 7.02 -11.13 -12.84
CA GLN A 249 7.18 -11.68 -14.20
C GLN A 249 6.48 -13.04 -14.36
N VAL A 250 6.51 -13.90 -13.34
CA VAL A 250 5.81 -15.19 -13.38
C VAL A 250 4.29 -14.98 -13.44
N ALA A 251 3.77 -14.03 -12.66
CA ALA A 251 2.35 -13.67 -12.69
C ALA A 251 1.85 -13.18 -14.06
N GLN A 252 2.73 -12.63 -14.91
CA GLN A 252 2.39 -12.28 -16.29
C GLN A 252 2.30 -13.51 -17.20
N ARG A 253 3.26 -14.43 -17.11
CA ARG A 253 3.33 -15.61 -17.99
C ARG A 253 2.23 -16.64 -17.75
N GLY A 254 1.68 -16.71 -16.52
CA GLY A 254 0.54 -17.57 -16.22
C GLY A 254 -0.81 -17.07 -16.77
N THR A 255 -0.82 -15.98 -17.54
CA THR A 255 -2.02 -15.40 -18.15
C THR A 255 -2.02 -15.42 -19.68
N GLU A 256 -0.99 -16.00 -20.30
CA GLU A 256 -0.87 -16.25 -21.74
C GLU A 256 -1.35 -17.66 -22.11
#